data_AF-A0A564U2S8-F1
#
_entry.id   AF-A0A564U2S8-F1
#
_cell.length_a   1.000
_cell.length_b   1.000
_cell.length_c   1.000
_cell.angle_alpha   90.00
_cell.angle_beta   90.00
_cell.angle_gamma   90.00
#
_symmetry.space_group_name_H-M   'P 1'
#
loop_
_entity.id
_entity.type
_entity.pdbx_description
1 polymer ?
#
loop_
_entity_poly.entity_id
_entity_poly.type
_entity_poly.pdbx_seq_one_letter_code
_entity_poly.pdbx_strand_id
1 'polypeptide(L)'
;MSQFIHLLKDRTSAGSVILYCSVIAIAIVAAFLSQYSLLNKSDLKNTVSNDVMKGKRIIESYIQWIWLALSFFVLWFISAFADCGADRETYGSIFSNVSISDLLSGWQEPGFILFNMFFRIFGDDPRVIYIAISTVTLFLLYRTWYKLRNEVLIGYGVLAFTTMFYVQSLSLMRIYMASAMLFAGVKFLRQGEYGKYSLVILLTSMIHYSSLLMFLPLGLMYILENRRYRKYVLNILIIVVLVMVFFAIAAGGSILSSIPIFSRFQSYLQNVSFSNIGVMQFVYNIPICILAFFAYYLMENKTEKNMLVAFTSAAFFYALLSYGIQVFGRVNSLFSVLYFFLIPMCMRKMKDYFMSRGKKGRIIYSMLSCACVIYYVFRFVIYLGEYCDLDMIIPYTNVLF
;
A
#
# COMPACT_ATOMS: atom_id res chain seq x y z
N MET A 1 1.64 14.85 -19.12
CA MET A 1 2.86 15.70 -19.26
C MET A 1 2.53 17.20 -19.35
N SER A 2 1.56 17.64 -20.16
CA SER A 2 1.19 19.08 -20.23
C SER A 2 0.66 19.63 -18.89
N GLN A 3 -0.15 18.86 -18.17
CA GLN A 3 -0.64 19.22 -16.83
C GLN A 3 0.49 19.33 -15.79
N PHE A 4 1.48 18.42 -15.82
CA PHE A 4 2.66 18.51 -14.96
C PHE A 4 3.48 19.78 -15.22
N ILE A 5 3.69 20.14 -16.48
CA ILE A 5 4.37 21.39 -16.85
C ILE A 5 3.54 22.61 -16.41
N HIS A 6 2.21 22.52 -16.45
CA HIS A 6 1.32 23.56 -15.95
C HIS A 6 1.41 23.73 -14.42
N LEU A 7 1.44 22.63 -13.68
CA LEU A 7 1.63 22.62 -12.22
C LEU A 7 2.94 23.28 -11.79
N LEU A 8 4.01 23.11 -12.57
CA LEU A 8 5.30 23.74 -12.29
C LEU A 8 5.35 25.24 -12.64
N LYS A 9 4.39 25.75 -13.42
CA LYS A 9 4.30 27.18 -13.77
C LYS A 9 3.62 28.00 -12.68
N ASP A 10 2.71 27.40 -11.92
CA ASP A 10 2.08 28.06 -10.78
C ASP A 10 2.99 27.99 -9.54
N ARG A 11 3.26 29.13 -8.89
CA ARG A 11 4.21 29.22 -7.76
C ARG A 11 3.75 28.42 -6.55
N THR A 12 2.47 28.47 -6.23
CA THR A 12 1.88 27.76 -5.07
C THR A 12 1.86 26.25 -5.30
N SER A 13 1.51 25.82 -6.50
CA SER A 13 1.55 24.41 -6.90
C SER A 13 2.97 23.87 -6.94
N ALA A 14 3.91 24.63 -7.51
CA ALA A 14 5.33 24.27 -7.54
C ALA A 14 5.91 24.12 -6.13
N GLY A 15 5.57 25.01 -5.18
CA GLY A 15 6.01 24.91 -3.79
C GLY A 15 5.57 23.60 -3.12
N SER A 16 4.32 23.21 -3.33
CA SER A 16 3.74 21.95 -2.80
C SER A 16 4.44 20.73 -3.39
N VAL A 17 4.66 20.71 -4.71
CA VAL A 17 5.38 19.62 -5.40
C VAL A 17 6.81 19.50 -4.90
N ILE A 18 7.53 20.62 -4.74
CA ILE A 18 8.90 20.63 -4.21
C ILE A 18 8.94 20.07 -2.79
N LEU A 19 7.99 20.45 -1.93
CA LEU A 19 7.86 19.93 -0.57
C LEU A 19 7.69 18.41 -0.57
N TYR A 20 6.72 17.89 -1.33
CA TYR A 20 6.47 16.46 -1.42
C TYR A 20 7.69 15.69 -1.94
N CYS A 21 8.32 16.16 -3.02
CA CYS A 21 9.54 15.56 -3.57
C CYS A 21 10.67 15.53 -2.53
N SER A 22 10.87 16.62 -1.78
CA SER A 22 11.94 16.72 -0.77
C SER A 22 11.70 15.76 0.39
N VAL A 23 10.48 15.73 0.92
CA VAL A 23 10.11 14.83 2.04
C VAL A 23 10.19 13.36 1.65
N ILE A 24 9.70 13.02 0.45
CA ILE A 24 9.79 11.67 -0.09
C ILE A 24 11.25 11.26 -0.29
N ALA A 25 12.08 12.12 -0.86
CA ALA A 25 13.50 11.84 -1.06
C ALA A 25 14.23 11.59 0.26
N ILE A 26 14.02 12.44 1.28
CA ILE A 26 14.60 12.26 2.62
C ILE A 26 14.15 10.92 3.21
N ALA A 27 12.85 10.61 3.15
CA ALA A 27 12.31 9.38 3.71
C ALA A 27 12.89 8.12 3.04
N ILE A 28 13.01 8.13 1.70
CA ILE A 28 13.58 7.03 0.93
C ILE A 28 15.06 6.84 1.25
N VAL A 29 15.86 7.92 1.21
CA VAL A 29 17.29 7.86 1.50
C VAL A 29 17.52 7.33 2.91
N ALA A 30 16.81 7.85 3.90
CA ALA A 30 16.87 7.36 5.27
C ALA A 30 16.50 5.86 5.36
N ALA A 31 15.44 5.43 4.68
CA ALA A 31 15.05 4.01 4.67
C ALA A 31 16.11 3.08 4.05
N PHE A 32 16.78 3.49 2.97
CA PHE A 32 17.90 2.73 2.39
C PHE A 32 19.13 2.72 3.32
N LEU A 33 19.47 3.86 3.94
CA LEU A 33 20.56 3.97 4.90
C LEU A 33 20.33 3.09 6.14
N SER A 34 19.07 2.92 6.56
CA SER A 34 18.72 2.04 7.68
C SER A 34 19.14 0.58 7.48
N GLN A 35 19.38 0.16 6.23
CA GLN A 35 19.81 -1.19 5.89
C GLN A 35 21.25 -1.28 5.40
N TYR A 36 21.96 -0.16 5.23
CA TYR A 36 23.33 -0.15 4.72
C TYR A 36 24.28 -1.00 5.59
N SER A 37 24.14 -0.93 6.92
CA SER A 37 24.96 -1.71 7.87
C SER A 37 24.69 -3.22 7.83
N LEU A 38 23.46 -3.65 7.54
CA LEU A 38 23.09 -5.06 7.41
C LEU A 38 23.61 -5.70 6.11
N LEU A 39 23.86 -4.89 5.08
CA LEU A 39 24.22 -5.36 3.75
C LEU A 39 25.72 -5.64 3.58
N ASN A 40 26.58 -5.03 4.40
CA ASN A 40 28.04 -5.30 4.40
C ASN A 40 28.43 -6.51 5.26
N LYS A 41 27.45 -7.26 5.80
CA LYS A 41 27.68 -8.47 6.62
C LYS A 41 28.23 -9.68 5.85
N SER A 42 28.07 -9.74 4.53
CA SER A 42 28.49 -10.91 3.73
C SER A 42 30.00 -11.14 3.76
N ASP A 43 30.79 -10.11 4.08
CA ASP A 43 32.24 -10.13 3.86
C ASP A 43 33.07 -10.31 5.15
N LEU A 44 32.45 -10.36 6.33
CA LEU A 44 33.16 -10.26 7.63
C LEU A 44 33.13 -11.53 8.50
N LYS A 45 32.70 -12.68 7.96
CA LYS A 45 32.31 -13.84 8.78
C LYS A 45 33.47 -14.60 9.44
N ASN A 46 34.74 -14.29 9.16
CA ASN A 46 35.85 -15.20 9.46
C ASN A 46 36.91 -14.76 10.50
N THR A 47 36.77 -13.64 11.23
CA THR A 47 37.93 -13.16 12.02
C THR A 47 37.70 -12.44 13.36
N VAL A 48 36.48 -12.34 13.89
CA VAL A 48 36.20 -11.45 15.05
C VAL A 48 35.57 -12.19 16.24
N SER A 49 36.01 -11.87 17.47
CA SER A 49 35.52 -12.47 18.72
C SER A 49 34.03 -12.19 19.00
N ASN A 50 33.38 -13.09 19.75
CA ASN A 50 31.93 -13.07 20.00
C ASN A 50 31.41 -11.80 20.71
N ASP A 51 32.20 -11.20 21.61
CA ASP A 51 31.80 -10.00 22.34
C ASP A 51 31.85 -8.73 21.49
N VAL A 52 32.88 -8.60 20.64
CA VAL A 52 32.97 -7.52 19.65
C VAL A 52 31.81 -7.62 18.65
N MET A 53 31.43 -8.85 18.27
CA MET A 53 30.26 -9.11 17.43
C MET A 53 28.93 -8.74 18.12
N LYS A 54 28.83 -8.87 19.45
CA LYS A 54 27.64 -8.48 20.22
C LYS A 54 27.51 -6.96 20.34
N GLY A 55 28.60 -6.26 20.67
CA GLY A 55 28.63 -4.79 20.72
C GLY A 55 28.30 -4.14 19.36
N LYS A 56 28.86 -4.69 18.28
CA LYS A 56 28.58 -4.23 16.90
C LYS A 56 27.09 -4.40 16.51
N ARG A 57 26.45 -5.51 16.92
CA ARG A 57 25.00 -5.74 16.66
C ARG A 57 24.12 -4.70 17.34
N ILE A 58 24.49 -4.26 18.53
CA ILE A 58 23.75 -3.24 19.27
C ILE A 58 23.82 -1.90 18.53
N ILE A 59 25.03 -1.46 18.14
CA ILE A 59 25.24 -0.22 17.39
C ILE A 59 24.52 -0.24 16.03
N GLU A 60 24.61 -1.35 15.28
CA GLU A 60 23.89 -1.52 14.01
C GLU A 60 22.37 -1.36 14.18
N SER A 61 21.82 -1.89 15.27
CA SER A 61 20.40 -1.76 15.59
C SER A 61 20.01 -0.31 15.91
N TYR A 62 20.85 0.44 16.62
CA TYR A 62 20.60 1.86 16.89
C TYR A 62 20.66 2.70 15.61
N ILE A 63 21.67 2.50 14.77
CA ILE A 63 21.80 3.20 13.48
C ILE A 63 20.56 2.94 12.61
N GLN A 64 20.15 1.68 12.49
CA GLN A 64 18.95 1.32 11.76
C GLN A 64 17.70 2.02 12.31
N TRP A 65 17.55 2.05 13.62
CA TRP A 65 16.41 2.66 14.27
C TRP A 65 16.37 4.18 14.04
N ILE A 66 17.51 4.88 14.16
CA ILE A 66 17.62 6.32 13.92
C ILE A 66 17.18 6.67 12.49
N TRP A 67 17.67 5.93 11.50
CA TRP A 67 17.32 6.19 10.10
C TRP A 67 15.85 5.87 9.80
N LEU A 68 15.29 4.81 10.39
CA LEU A 68 13.86 4.52 10.26
C LEU A 68 13.01 5.56 10.98
N ALA A 69 13.46 6.07 12.12
CA ALA A 69 12.78 7.14 12.85
C ALA A 69 12.78 8.44 12.03
N LEU A 70 13.90 8.84 11.43
CA LEU A 70 13.96 10.00 10.52
C LEU A 70 12.98 9.85 9.35
N SER A 71 12.99 8.68 8.71
CA SER A 71 12.06 8.35 7.62
C SER A 71 10.60 8.41 8.06
N PHE A 72 10.28 7.89 9.25
CA PHE A 72 8.95 7.97 9.85
C PHE A 72 8.53 9.41 10.14
N PHE A 73 9.36 10.18 10.84
CA PHE A 73 8.99 11.51 11.34
C PHE A 73 8.79 12.52 10.22
N VAL A 74 9.60 12.47 9.15
CA VAL A 74 9.43 13.39 8.03
C VAL A 74 8.11 13.16 7.28
N LEU A 75 7.69 11.90 7.13
CA LEU A 75 6.39 11.56 6.54
C LEU A 75 5.24 11.82 7.51
N TRP A 76 5.43 11.47 8.79
CA TRP A 76 4.41 11.66 9.81
C TRP A 76 4.06 13.12 9.99
N PHE A 77 5.07 14.00 10.06
CA PHE A 77 4.85 15.43 10.26
C PHE A 77 3.99 16.03 9.14
N ILE A 78 4.36 15.76 7.87
CA ILE A 78 3.57 16.27 6.74
C ILE A 78 2.16 15.69 6.73
N SER A 79 2.01 14.38 6.98
CA SER A 79 0.69 13.73 6.96
C SER A 79 -0.22 14.16 8.10
N ALA A 80 0.32 14.31 9.31
CA ALA A 80 -0.45 14.63 10.51
C ALA A 80 -0.96 16.08 10.52
N PHE A 81 -0.20 17.01 9.91
CA PHE A 81 -0.51 18.44 9.91
C PHE A 81 -0.91 18.99 8.54
N ALA A 82 -0.96 18.17 7.49
CA ALA A 82 -1.51 18.55 6.18
C ALA A 82 -2.90 19.14 6.36
N ASP A 83 -3.23 20.21 5.66
CA ASP A 83 -4.57 20.80 5.58
C ASP A 83 -5.12 20.78 4.14
N CYS A 84 -4.89 19.66 3.46
CA CYS A 84 -5.30 19.41 2.08
C CYS A 84 -6.01 18.05 1.96
N GLY A 85 -6.62 17.78 0.80
CA GLY A 85 -7.25 16.50 0.47
C GLY A 85 -8.77 16.58 0.39
N ALA A 86 -9.34 16.02 -0.67
CA ALA A 86 -10.77 16.08 -0.98
C ALA A 86 -11.67 15.48 0.13
N ASP A 87 -11.26 14.37 0.75
CA ASP A 87 -12.09 13.70 1.76
C ASP A 87 -11.89 14.27 3.18
N ARG A 88 -10.98 15.24 3.36
CA ARG A 88 -10.58 15.75 4.67
C ARG A 88 -11.73 16.34 5.46
N GLU A 89 -12.48 17.27 4.87
CA GLU A 89 -13.64 17.91 5.51
C GLU A 89 -14.69 16.87 5.92
N THR A 90 -14.86 15.82 5.11
CA THR A 90 -15.77 14.73 5.42
C THR A 90 -15.33 13.98 6.68
N TYR A 91 -14.04 13.65 6.81
CA TYR A 91 -13.51 13.03 8.03
C TYR A 91 -13.67 13.93 9.26
N GLY A 92 -13.44 15.23 9.12
CA GLY A 92 -13.64 16.19 10.21
C GLY A 92 -15.10 16.29 10.64
N SER A 93 -16.03 16.34 9.68
CA SER A 93 -17.47 16.35 9.96
C SER A 93 -17.93 15.06 10.64
N ILE A 94 -17.42 13.89 10.21
CA ILE A 94 -17.69 12.61 10.87
C ILE A 94 -17.22 12.68 12.32
N PHE A 95 -16.00 13.14 12.56
CA PHE A 95 -15.43 13.25 13.91
C PHE A 95 -16.24 14.16 14.83
N SER A 96 -16.58 15.37 14.36
CA SER A 96 -17.32 16.37 15.15
C SER A 96 -18.74 15.92 15.50
N ASN A 97 -19.36 15.12 14.63
CA ASN A 97 -20.77 14.72 14.77
C ASN A 97 -20.96 13.29 15.26
N VAL A 98 -19.87 12.52 15.45
CA VAL A 98 -19.97 11.09 15.80
C VAL A 98 -20.74 10.87 17.11
N SER A 99 -21.66 9.92 17.07
CA SER A 99 -22.53 9.55 18.18
C SER A 99 -22.68 8.04 18.30
N ILE A 100 -23.16 7.55 19.45
CA ILE A 100 -23.37 6.11 19.67
C ILE A 100 -24.48 5.54 18.76
N SER A 101 -25.48 6.34 18.40
CA SER A 101 -26.54 5.96 17.46
C SER A 101 -26.00 5.63 16.06
N ASP A 102 -24.84 6.18 15.69
CA ASP A 102 -24.23 5.91 14.39
C ASP A 102 -23.76 4.46 14.24
N LEU A 103 -23.53 3.74 15.34
CA LEU A 103 -23.13 2.33 15.29
C LEU A 103 -24.20 1.43 14.67
N LEU A 104 -25.48 1.83 14.74
CA LEU A 104 -26.62 1.05 14.28
C LEU A 104 -27.21 1.54 12.96
N SER A 105 -26.81 2.73 12.50
CA SER A 105 -27.37 3.38 11.31
C SER A 105 -26.82 2.82 9.98
N GLY A 106 -25.63 2.20 10.01
CA GLY A 106 -24.97 1.63 8.84
C GLY A 106 -24.40 2.65 7.84
N TRP A 107 -24.44 3.96 8.11
CA TRP A 107 -23.93 4.98 7.18
C TRP A 107 -22.39 5.03 7.12
N GLN A 108 -21.70 4.61 8.18
CA GLN A 108 -20.24 4.36 8.21
C GLN A 108 -19.89 3.00 8.78
N GLU A 109 -18.64 2.60 8.55
CA GLU A 109 -18.05 1.41 9.15
C GLU A 109 -17.97 1.54 10.68
N PRO A 110 -18.48 0.53 11.44
CA PRO A 110 -18.65 0.65 12.89
C PRO A 110 -17.32 0.81 13.65
N GLY A 111 -16.25 0.17 13.19
CA GLY A 111 -14.91 0.35 13.77
C GLY A 111 -14.36 1.75 13.53
N PHE A 112 -14.68 2.40 12.40
CA PHE A 112 -14.30 3.79 12.15
C PHE A 112 -15.08 4.75 13.06
N ILE A 113 -16.37 4.48 13.31
CA ILE A 113 -17.18 5.23 14.28
C ILE A 113 -16.57 5.11 15.68
N LEU A 114 -16.28 3.89 16.14
CA LEU A 114 -15.64 3.66 17.44
C LEU A 114 -14.27 4.34 17.54
N PHE A 115 -13.50 4.34 16.46
CA PHE A 115 -12.22 5.02 16.37
C PHE A 115 -12.39 6.55 16.55
N ASN A 116 -13.35 7.17 15.87
CA ASN A 116 -13.65 8.59 16.04
C ASN A 116 -14.13 8.91 17.46
N MET A 117 -15.05 8.11 18.02
CA MET A 117 -15.56 8.29 19.39
C MET A 117 -14.44 8.22 20.43
N PHE A 118 -13.51 7.26 20.28
CA PHE A 118 -12.36 7.13 21.17
C PHE A 118 -11.47 8.37 21.12
N PHE A 119 -11.16 8.86 19.90
CA PHE A 119 -10.27 10.03 19.76
C PHE A 119 -10.92 11.35 20.16
N ARG A 120 -12.25 11.44 20.16
CA ARG A 120 -12.99 12.61 20.64
C ARG A 120 -12.79 12.88 22.14
N ILE A 121 -12.38 11.88 22.92
CA ILE A 121 -12.02 12.03 24.34
C ILE A 121 -10.80 12.96 24.51
N PHE A 122 -9.94 13.08 23.50
CA PHE A 122 -8.74 13.93 23.53
C PHE A 122 -8.98 15.37 23.03
N GLY A 123 -10.19 15.67 22.54
CA GLY A 123 -10.58 17.02 22.10
C GLY A 123 -11.61 17.01 20.97
N ASP A 124 -12.29 18.14 20.79
CA ASP A 124 -13.31 18.34 19.75
C ASP A 124 -12.76 18.88 18.42
N ASP A 125 -11.47 19.23 18.36
CA ASP A 125 -10.84 19.69 17.12
C ASP A 125 -10.66 18.51 16.13
N PRO A 126 -11.21 18.60 14.89
CA PRO A 126 -11.00 17.60 13.83
C PRO A 126 -9.54 17.23 13.56
N ARG A 127 -8.58 18.08 13.89
CA ARG A 127 -7.14 17.77 13.77
C ARG A 127 -6.72 16.56 14.58
N VAL A 128 -7.40 16.28 15.70
CA VAL A 128 -7.14 15.09 16.51
C VAL A 128 -7.31 13.83 15.66
N ILE A 129 -8.36 13.75 14.83
CA ILE A 129 -8.58 12.56 14.00
C ILE A 129 -7.55 12.43 12.87
N TYR A 130 -7.12 13.54 12.26
CA TYR A 130 -6.10 13.50 11.21
C TYR A 130 -4.76 13.00 11.76
N ILE A 131 -4.32 13.56 12.89
CA ILE A 131 -3.10 13.13 13.59
C ILE A 131 -3.21 11.65 13.98
N ALA A 132 -4.36 11.21 14.50
CA ALA A 132 -4.59 9.83 14.90
C ALA A 132 -4.46 8.85 13.72
N ILE A 133 -5.14 9.13 12.60
CA ILE A 133 -5.11 8.26 11.41
C ILE A 133 -3.69 8.19 10.83
N SER A 134 -2.99 9.33 10.70
CA SER A 134 -1.61 9.38 10.20
C SER A 134 -0.66 8.62 11.12
N THR A 135 -0.81 8.77 12.44
CA THR A 135 0.00 8.07 13.44
C THR A 135 -0.21 6.56 13.34
N VAL A 136 -1.45 6.09 13.37
CA VAL A 136 -1.76 4.65 13.31
C VAL A 136 -1.26 4.05 12.00
N THR A 137 -1.51 4.72 10.88
CA THR A 137 -1.09 4.26 9.55
C THR A 137 0.44 4.09 9.49
N LEU A 138 1.20 5.15 9.74
CA LEU A 138 2.66 5.09 9.63
C LEU A 138 3.29 4.20 10.71
N PHE A 139 2.75 4.19 11.93
CA PHE A 139 3.24 3.33 12.99
C PHE A 139 3.12 1.86 12.60
N LEU A 140 1.97 1.44 12.07
CA LEU A 140 1.76 0.06 11.62
C LEU A 140 2.69 -0.31 10.46
N LEU A 141 2.88 0.59 9.48
CA LEU A 141 3.80 0.36 8.35
C LEU A 141 5.25 0.16 8.86
N TYR A 142 5.79 1.13 9.62
CA TYR A 142 7.18 1.10 10.08
C TYR A 142 7.44 -0.01 11.10
N ARG A 143 6.50 -0.28 12.02
CA ARG A 143 6.58 -1.42 12.93
C ARG A 143 6.66 -2.74 12.16
N THR A 144 5.89 -2.89 11.10
CA THR A 144 5.85 -4.11 10.30
C THR A 144 7.13 -4.27 9.49
N TRP A 145 7.62 -3.23 8.83
CA TRP A 145 8.92 -3.25 8.15
C TRP A 145 10.08 -3.54 9.10
N TYR A 146 10.08 -2.94 10.30
CA TYR A 146 11.10 -3.23 11.30
C TYR A 146 11.09 -4.72 11.71
N LYS A 147 9.92 -5.34 11.86
CA LYS A 147 9.82 -6.78 12.11
C LYS A 147 10.34 -7.63 10.94
N LEU A 148 10.16 -7.16 9.70
CA LEU A 148 10.56 -7.85 8.47
C LEU A 148 11.98 -7.51 7.99
N ARG A 149 12.74 -6.69 8.73
CA ARG A 149 14.02 -6.10 8.30
C ARG A 149 15.10 -7.06 7.82
N ASN A 150 15.04 -8.33 8.25
CA ASN A 150 15.98 -9.38 7.87
C ASN A 150 15.56 -10.10 6.58
N GLU A 151 14.32 -9.94 6.15
CA GLU A 151 13.71 -10.70 5.06
C GLU A 151 13.41 -9.84 3.83
N VAL A 152 13.32 -8.53 4.01
CA VAL A 152 13.00 -7.57 2.93
C VAL A 152 13.99 -6.42 2.87
N LEU A 153 14.08 -5.79 1.70
CA LEU A 153 14.75 -4.50 1.55
C LEU A 153 13.76 -3.36 1.83
N ILE A 154 13.70 -2.89 3.08
CA ILE A 154 12.80 -1.83 3.57
C ILE A 154 12.83 -0.59 2.67
N GLY A 155 14.01 -0.22 2.14
CA GLY A 155 14.13 0.92 1.22
C GLY A 155 13.17 0.85 0.03
N TYR A 156 12.95 -0.34 -0.56
CA TYR A 156 11.97 -0.49 -1.65
C TYR A 156 10.52 -0.47 -1.15
N GLY A 157 10.27 -0.86 0.10
CA GLY A 157 8.94 -0.78 0.70
C GLY A 157 8.53 0.67 0.95
N VAL A 158 9.45 1.46 1.52
CA VAL A 158 9.27 2.90 1.70
C VAL A 158 9.22 3.63 0.37
N LEU A 159 10.06 3.27 -0.61
CA LEU A 159 9.97 3.78 -1.98
C LEU A 159 8.58 3.55 -2.56
N ALA A 160 8.09 2.31 -2.56
CA ALA A 160 6.77 1.98 -3.10
C ALA A 160 5.66 2.76 -2.39
N PHE A 161 5.69 2.82 -1.05
CA PHE A 161 4.72 3.60 -0.28
C PHE A 161 4.76 5.09 -0.64
N THR A 162 5.94 5.70 -0.60
CA THR A 162 6.09 7.15 -0.79
C THR A 162 5.76 7.61 -2.21
N THR A 163 6.13 6.84 -3.23
CA THR A 163 5.93 7.23 -4.64
C THR A 163 4.56 6.87 -5.19
N MET A 164 3.85 5.90 -4.63
CA MET A 164 2.56 5.46 -5.17
C MET A 164 1.36 5.81 -4.28
N PHE A 165 1.57 5.99 -2.98
CA PHE A 165 0.48 5.93 -2.01
C PHE A 165 0.50 7.07 -1.00
N TYR A 166 1.67 7.57 -0.62
CA TYR A 166 1.81 8.53 0.47
C TYR A 166 1.10 9.86 0.19
N VAL A 167 1.32 10.47 -0.99
CA VAL A 167 0.68 11.74 -1.33
C VAL A 167 -0.84 11.55 -1.42
N GLN A 168 -1.30 10.49 -2.09
CA GLN A 168 -2.72 10.14 -2.13
C GLN A 168 -3.32 9.87 -0.74
N SER A 169 -2.51 9.40 0.21
CA SER A 169 -2.96 9.14 1.57
C SER A 169 -3.32 10.39 2.38
N LEU A 170 -2.89 11.58 1.92
CA LEU A 170 -3.32 12.85 2.50
C LEU A 170 -4.81 13.11 2.25
N SER A 171 -5.34 12.61 1.13
CA SER A 171 -6.77 12.67 0.81
C SER A 171 -7.49 11.42 1.32
N LEU A 172 -7.08 10.23 0.90
CA LEU A 172 -7.80 8.97 1.18
C LEU A 172 -7.38 8.32 2.52
N MET A 173 -7.26 9.09 3.60
CA MET A 173 -6.59 8.67 4.85
C MET A 173 -7.09 7.30 5.39
N ARG A 174 -8.40 7.05 5.34
CA ARG A 174 -9.03 5.85 5.92
C ARG A 174 -8.66 4.54 5.20
N ILE A 175 -8.64 4.53 3.86
CA ILE A 175 -8.29 3.31 3.10
C ILE A 175 -6.81 2.96 3.28
N TYR A 176 -5.95 3.96 3.50
CA TYR A 176 -4.54 3.74 3.79
C TYR A 176 -4.29 3.24 5.22
N MET A 177 -5.09 3.67 6.20
CA MET A 177 -5.09 3.04 7.52
C MET A 177 -5.49 1.56 7.44
N ALA A 178 -6.54 1.24 6.68
CA ALA A 178 -6.94 -0.14 6.41
C ALA A 178 -5.82 -0.94 5.70
N SER A 179 -5.17 -0.34 4.71
CA SER A 179 -4.01 -0.92 4.02
C SER A 179 -2.85 -1.26 4.97
N ALA A 180 -2.56 -0.38 5.94
CA ALA A 180 -1.52 -0.61 6.94
C ALA A 180 -1.90 -1.73 7.94
N MET A 181 -3.17 -1.86 8.30
CA MET A 181 -3.68 -2.96 9.14
C MET A 181 -3.54 -4.32 8.43
N LEU A 182 -3.90 -4.40 7.14
CA LEU A 182 -3.71 -5.60 6.31
C LEU A 182 -2.23 -5.98 6.23
N PHE A 183 -1.35 -4.99 5.99
CA PHE A 183 0.09 -5.22 5.96
C PHE A 183 0.63 -5.73 7.30
N ALA A 184 0.17 -5.18 8.42
CA ALA A 184 0.55 -5.66 9.75
C ALA A 184 0.19 -7.14 9.99
N GLY A 185 -0.83 -7.65 9.29
CA GLY A 185 -1.24 -9.05 9.30
C GLY A 185 -0.38 -10.00 8.45
N VAL A 186 0.57 -9.50 7.65
CA VAL A 186 1.33 -10.31 6.66
C VAL A 186 2.03 -11.53 7.26
N LYS A 187 2.39 -11.49 8.55
CA LYS A 187 2.96 -12.64 9.27
C LYS A 187 2.05 -13.87 9.18
N PHE A 188 0.74 -13.69 9.32
CA PHE A 188 -0.23 -14.80 9.29
C PHE A 188 -0.29 -15.45 7.90
N LEU A 189 -0.25 -14.67 6.83
CA LEU A 189 -0.18 -15.20 5.46
C LEU A 189 1.07 -16.05 5.24
N ARG A 190 2.23 -15.54 5.67
CA ARG A 190 3.52 -16.26 5.50
C ARG A 190 3.56 -17.58 6.26
N GLN A 191 2.85 -17.65 7.38
CA GLN A 191 2.75 -18.85 8.21
C GLN A 191 1.64 -19.81 7.75
N GLY A 192 0.90 -19.48 6.68
CA GLY A 192 -0.25 -20.27 6.23
C GLY A 192 -1.45 -20.22 7.20
N GLU A 193 -1.45 -19.30 8.17
CA GLU A 193 -2.50 -19.14 9.17
C GLU A 193 -3.68 -18.33 8.59
N TYR A 194 -4.30 -18.86 7.53
CA TYR A 194 -5.33 -18.18 6.76
C TYR A 194 -6.54 -17.75 7.59
N GLY A 195 -6.93 -18.54 8.60
CA GLY A 195 -8.00 -18.15 9.53
C GLY A 195 -7.68 -16.89 10.34
N LYS A 196 -6.43 -16.73 10.80
CA LYS A 196 -6.00 -15.51 11.50
C LYS A 196 -5.93 -14.32 10.55
N TYR A 197 -5.51 -14.54 9.31
CA TYR A 197 -5.52 -13.46 8.31
C TYR A 197 -6.95 -13.08 7.88
N SER A 198 -7.89 -14.03 7.80
CA SER A 198 -9.31 -13.74 7.60
C SER A 198 -9.85 -12.84 8.72
N LEU A 199 -9.46 -13.09 9.97
CA LEU A 199 -9.82 -12.20 11.09
C LEU A 199 -9.22 -10.80 10.90
N VAL A 200 -7.98 -10.67 10.42
CA VAL A 200 -7.41 -9.35 10.06
C VAL A 200 -8.24 -8.66 8.99
N ILE A 201 -8.66 -9.36 7.94
CA ILE A 201 -9.52 -8.80 6.90
C ILE A 201 -10.85 -8.30 7.49
N LEU A 202 -11.51 -9.11 8.33
CA LEU A 202 -12.79 -8.77 8.95
C LEU A 202 -12.66 -7.56 9.90
N LEU A 203 -11.64 -7.53 10.76
CA LEU A 203 -11.36 -6.39 11.64
C LEU A 203 -11.04 -5.13 10.83
N THR A 204 -10.29 -5.26 9.73
CA THR A 204 -10.00 -4.12 8.86
C THR A 204 -11.25 -3.67 8.10
N SER A 205 -12.17 -4.57 7.78
CA SER A 205 -13.44 -4.21 7.15
C SER A 205 -14.33 -3.36 8.05
N MET A 206 -14.14 -3.42 9.37
CA MET A 206 -14.79 -2.51 10.32
C MET A 206 -14.22 -1.08 10.25
N ILE A 207 -13.06 -0.86 9.62
CA ILE A 207 -12.51 0.48 9.34
C ILE A 207 -12.86 0.92 7.91
N HIS A 208 -12.76 0.00 6.95
CA HIS A 208 -13.02 0.29 5.55
C HIS A 208 -13.54 -0.95 4.82
N TYR A 209 -14.80 -0.93 4.37
CA TYR A 209 -15.46 -2.14 3.83
C TYR A 209 -14.75 -2.76 2.62
N SER A 210 -14.10 -1.97 1.77
CA SER A 210 -13.35 -2.50 0.62
C SER A 210 -12.23 -3.48 0.99
N SER A 211 -11.82 -3.53 2.27
CA SER A 211 -10.87 -4.54 2.77
C SER A 211 -11.35 -5.97 2.55
N LEU A 212 -12.67 -6.20 2.46
CA LEU A 212 -13.26 -7.51 2.13
C LEU A 212 -12.79 -8.04 0.77
N LEU A 213 -12.39 -7.18 -0.17
CA LEU A 213 -11.83 -7.58 -1.45
C LEU A 213 -10.52 -8.37 -1.31
N MET A 214 -9.84 -8.27 -0.16
CA MET A 214 -8.65 -9.08 0.14
C MET A 214 -8.96 -10.57 0.37
N PHE A 215 -10.24 -10.96 0.47
CA PHE A 215 -10.61 -12.38 0.43
C PHE A 215 -10.31 -13.02 -0.93
N LEU A 216 -10.25 -12.25 -2.03
CA LEU A 216 -9.87 -12.80 -3.34
C LEU A 216 -8.43 -13.34 -3.35
N PRO A 217 -7.37 -12.53 -3.07
CA PRO A 217 -6.02 -13.07 -2.99
C PRO A 217 -5.87 -14.15 -1.91
N LEU A 218 -6.59 -14.05 -0.77
CA LEU A 218 -6.56 -15.12 0.25
C LEU A 218 -7.15 -16.44 -0.27
N GLY A 219 -8.27 -16.40 -0.99
CA GLY A 219 -8.90 -17.56 -1.61
C GLY A 219 -8.02 -18.19 -2.68
N LEU A 220 -7.40 -17.35 -3.53
CA LEU A 220 -6.41 -17.81 -4.51
C LEU A 220 -5.23 -18.52 -3.83
N MET A 221 -4.74 -17.99 -2.71
CA MET A 221 -3.69 -18.65 -1.93
C MET A 221 -4.13 -20.03 -1.43
N TYR A 222 -5.33 -20.14 -0.85
CA TYR A 222 -5.86 -21.42 -0.36
C TYR A 222 -5.96 -22.47 -1.49
N ILE A 223 -6.41 -22.06 -2.68
CA ILE A 223 -6.51 -22.92 -3.86
C ILE A 223 -5.12 -23.33 -4.37
N LEU A 224 -4.17 -22.39 -4.47
CA LEU A 224 -2.80 -22.65 -4.95
C LEU A 224 -2.01 -23.57 -4.01
N GLU A 225 -2.31 -23.52 -2.71
CA GLU A 225 -1.67 -24.40 -1.72
C GLU A 225 -2.11 -25.85 -1.92
N ASN A 226 -3.36 -26.06 -2.36
CA ASN A 226 -3.96 -27.36 -2.56
C ASN A 226 -3.78 -27.87 -4.00
N ARG A 227 -2.92 -28.89 -4.18
CA ARG A 227 -2.62 -29.49 -5.50
C ARG A 227 -3.86 -29.94 -6.27
N ARG A 228 -4.90 -30.39 -5.58
CA ARG A 228 -6.17 -30.82 -6.19
C ARG A 228 -6.87 -29.67 -6.92
N TYR A 229 -6.83 -28.47 -6.35
CA TYR A 229 -7.60 -27.34 -6.83
C TYR A 229 -6.82 -26.37 -7.72
N ARG A 230 -5.48 -26.46 -7.71
CA ARG A 230 -4.58 -25.60 -8.50
C ARG A 230 -4.94 -25.52 -10.00
N LYS A 231 -5.42 -26.62 -10.59
CA LYS A 231 -5.84 -26.65 -12.02
C LYS A 231 -7.07 -25.79 -12.33
N TYR A 232 -7.84 -25.40 -11.32
CA TYR A 232 -9.06 -24.60 -11.48
C TYR A 232 -8.85 -23.10 -11.25
N VAL A 233 -7.64 -22.64 -10.92
CA VAL A 233 -7.37 -21.22 -10.59
C VAL A 233 -7.80 -20.27 -11.72
N LEU A 234 -7.47 -20.61 -12.97
CA LEU A 234 -7.89 -19.82 -14.14
C LEU A 234 -9.41 -19.85 -14.33
N ASN A 235 -10.04 -21.01 -14.16
CA ASN A 235 -11.49 -21.14 -14.27
C ASN A 235 -12.21 -20.31 -13.20
N ILE A 236 -11.69 -20.27 -11.98
CA ILE A 236 -12.26 -19.49 -10.88
C ILE A 236 -12.09 -17.99 -11.15
N LEU A 237 -10.91 -17.54 -11.61
CA LEU A 237 -10.72 -16.14 -11.99
C LEU A 237 -11.69 -15.74 -13.10
N ILE A 238 -11.87 -16.58 -14.13
CA ILE A 238 -12.84 -16.34 -15.21
C ILE A 238 -14.27 -16.29 -14.67
N ILE A 239 -14.66 -17.23 -13.79
CA ILE A 239 -16.00 -17.22 -13.18
C ILE A 239 -16.21 -15.96 -12.34
N VAL A 240 -15.21 -15.52 -11.56
CA VAL A 240 -15.30 -14.28 -10.77
C VAL A 240 -15.45 -13.07 -11.70
N VAL A 241 -14.70 -13.01 -12.82
CA VAL A 241 -14.89 -11.98 -13.86
C VAL A 241 -16.31 -12.01 -14.39
N LEU A 242 -16.80 -13.17 -14.81
CA LEU A 242 -18.12 -13.34 -15.42
C LEU A 242 -19.25 -13.01 -14.44
N VAL A 243 -19.13 -13.43 -13.19
CA VAL A 243 -20.09 -13.13 -12.12
C VAL A 243 -20.10 -11.63 -11.83
N MET A 244 -18.94 -10.97 -11.74
CA MET A 244 -18.90 -9.53 -11.49
C MET A 244 -19.39 -8.71 -12.68
N VAL A 245 -19.08 -9.13 -13.91
CA VAL A 245 -19.63 -8.53 -15.14
C VAL A 245 -21.14 -8.76 -15.19
N PHE A 246 -21.61 -9.96 -14.86
CA PHE A 246 -23.04 -10.26 -14.74
C PHE A 246 -23.71 -9.39 -13.67
N PHE A 247 -23.12 -9.21 -12.49
CA PHE A 247 -23.67 -8.30 -11.47
C PHE A 247 -23.66 -6.85 -11.94
N ALA A 248 -22.60 -6.41 -12.64
CA ALA A 248 -22.54 -5.07 -13.21
C ALA A 248 -23.61 -4.84 -14.31
N ILE A 249 -23.97 -5.87 -15.08
CA ILE A 249 -24.94 -5.80 -16.19
C ILE A 249 -26.38 -6.06 -15.70
N ALA A 250 -26.59 -7.07 -14.86
CA ALA A 250 -27.90 -7.56 -14.44
C ALA A 250 -28.43 -6.85 -13.19
N ALA A 251 -27.56 -6.37 -12.29
CA ALA A 251 -27.95 -5.69 -11.06
C ALA A 251 -27.92 -4.17 -11.20
N GLY A 252 -28.49 -3.65 -12.29
CA GLY A 252 -28.87 -2.25 -12.40
C GLY A 252 -29.79 -1.83 -11.24
N GLY A 253 -29.17 -1.41 -10.12
CA GLY A 253 -29.75 -0.71 -8.97
C GLY A 253 -30.72 -1.46 -8.05
N SER A 254 -31.58 -2.34 -8.55
CA SER A 254 -32.85 -2.65 -7.86
C SER A 254 -32.79 -3.65 -6.69
N ILE A 255 -31.89 -4.64 -6.71
CA ILE A 255 -31.79 -5.65 -5.63
C ILE A 255 -30.89 -5.15 -4.49
N LEU A 256 -29.79 -4.46 -4.81
CA LEU A 256 -28.85 -3.95 -3.81
C LEU A 256 -29.43 -2.78 -2.99
N SER A 257 -30.41 -2.03 -3.52
CA SER A 257 -31.06 -0.92 -2.82
C SER A 257 -31.89 -1.34 -1.61
N SER A 258 -32.30 -2.61 -1.53
CA SER A 258 -33.12 -3.14 -0.43
C SER A 258 -32.30 -3.44 0.83
N ILE A 259 -30.97 -3.41 0.74
CA ILE A 259 -30.07 -3.69 1.87
C ILE A 259 -29.31 -2.41 2.22
N PRO A 260 -29.47 -1.86 3.44
CA PRO A 260 -28.90 -0.57 3.84
C PRO A 260 -27.39 -0.45 3.57
N ILE A 261 -26.62 -1.51 3.82
CA ILE A 261 -25.15 -1.52 3.64
C ILE A 261 -24.73 -1.41 2.17
N PHE A 262 -25.59 -1.85 1.24
CA PHE A 262 -25.31 -1.85 -0.19
C PHE A 262 -25.83 -0.61 -0.91
N SER A 263 -26.75 0.13 -0.28
CA SER A 263 -27.29 1.38 -0.82
C SER A 263 -26.19 2.40 -1.18
N ARG A 264 -25.15 2.50 -0.36
CA ARG A 264 -24.00 3.39 -0.61
C ARG A 264 -23.19 3.05 -1.86
N PHE A 265 -23.19 1.78 -2.30
CA PHE A 265 -22.45 1.38 -3.50
C PHE A 265 -23.21 1.64 -4.80
N GLN A 266 -24.49 2.02 -4.71
CA GLN A 266 -25.36 2.22 -5.87
C GLN A 266 -24.85 3.33 -6.78
N SER A 267 -24.38 4.45 -6.23
CA SER A 267 -23.82 5.56 -7.01
C SER A 267 -22.61 5.14 -7.85
N TYR A 268 -21.82 4.17 -7.36
CA TYR A 268 -20.69 3.61 -8.11
C TYR A 268 -21.12 2.65 -9.23
N LEU A 269 -22.29 2.01 -9.09
CA LEU A 269 -22.81 1.04 -10.05
C LEU A 269 -23.67 1.67 -11.16
N GLN A 270 -24.20 2.87 -10.96
CA GLN A 270 -25.03 3.57 -11.95
C GLN A 270 -24.25 4.04 -13.18
N ASN A 271 -22.93 4.23 -13.06
CA ASN A 271 -22.07 4.77 -14.12
C ASN A 271 -21.04 3.74 -14.65
N VAL A 272 -21.34 2.44 -14.51
CA VAL A 272 -20.43 1.40 -15.01
C VAL A 272 -20.43 1.42 -16.54
N SER A 273 -19.26 1.65 -17.14
CA SER A 273 -19.08 1.61 -18.59
C SER A 273 -17.71 1.08 -18.97
N PHE A 274 -17.69 -0.01 -19.73
CA PHE A 274 -16.46 -0.59 -20.30
C PHE A 274 -16.20 -0.09 -21.74
N SER A 275 -16.83 1.01 -22.16
CA SER A 275 -16.74 1.50 -23.55
C SER A 275 -15.33 1.94 -23.96
N ASN A 276 -14.44 2.23 -23.00
CA ASN A 276 -13.07 2.70 -23.22
C ASN A 276 -12.05 1.87 -22.43
N ILE A 277 -11.81 0.61 -22.82
CA ILE A 277 -10.70 -0.17 -22.27
C ILE A 277 -9.38 0.42 -22.77
N GLY A 278 -8.56 0.92 -21.84
CA GLY A 278 -7.25 1.51 -22.15
C GLY A 278 -6.07 0.54 -22.04
N VAL A 279 -4.87 1.06 -22.30
CA VAL A 279 -3.59 0.34 -22.12
C VAL A 279 -2.88 0.65 -20.80
N MET A 280 -3.31 1.69 -20.07
CA MET A 280 -2.58 2.21 -18.90
C MET A 280 -2.45 1.20 -17.76
N GLN A 281 -3.46 0.37 -17.50
CA GLN A 281 -3.36 -0.67 -16.47
C GLN A 281 -2.32 -1.74 -16.81
N PHE A 282 -2.07 -2.00 -18.10
CA PHE A 282 -0.97 -2.86 -18.52
C PHE A 282 0.37 -2.19 -18.26
N VAL A 283 0.51 -0.91 -18.62
CA VAL A 283 1.71 -0.11 -18.34
C VAL A 283 2.02 -0.08 -16.83
N TYR A 284 1.00 0.02 -15.98
CA TYR A 284 1.15 0.03 -14.53
C TYR A 284 1.54 -1.34 -13.97
N ASN A 285 0.94 -2.44 -14.44
CA ASN A 285 1.06 -3.73 -13.77
C ASN A 285 2.08 -4.68 -14.42
N ILE A 286 2.37 -4.57 -15.73
CA ILE A 286 3.34 -5.45 -16.42
C ILE A 286 4.73 -5.40 -15.76
N PRO A 287 5.32 -4.24 -15.43
CA PRO A 287 6.63 -4.21 -14.78
C PRO A 287 6.68 -5.01 -13.46
N ILE A 288 5.59 -4.94 -12.68
CA ILE A 288 5.44 -5.70 -11.43
C ILE A 288 5.27 -7.20 -11.73
N CYS A 289 4.49 -7.57 -12.75
CA CYS A 289 4.34 -8.96 -13.18
C CYS A 289 5.67 -9.57 -13.67
N ILE A 290 6.47 -8.81 -14.41
CA ILE A 290 7.81 -9.24 -14.85
C ILE A 290 8.73 -9.46 -13.65
N LEU A 291 8.75 -8.51 -12.71
CA LEU A 291 9.54 -8.65 -11.48
C LEU A 291 9.09 -9.87 -10.67
N ALA A 292 7.78 -10.06 -10.52
CA ALA A 292 7.20 -11.21 -9.85
C ALA A 292 7.58 -12.53 -10.54
N PHE A 293 7.53 -12.57 -11.87
CA PHE A 293 7.92 -13.74 -12.65
C PHE A 293 9.38 -14.14 -12.41
N PHE A 294 10.33 -13.20 -12.50
CA PHE A 294 11.73 -13.50 -12.21
C PHE A 294 11.94 -13.97 -10.76
N ALA A 295 11.30 -13.28 -9.80
CA ALA A 295 11.45 -13.63 -8.39
C ALA A 295 10.83 -14.99 -8.05
N TYR A 296 9.76 -15.40 -8.73
CA TYR A 296 9.11 -16.70 -8.55
C TYR A 296 10.09 -17.87 -8.73
N TYR A 297 11.01 -17.78 -9.71
CA TYR A 297 12.03 -18.82 -9.94
C TYR A 297 13.18 -18.78 -8.93
N LEU A 298 13.38 -17.64 -8.25
CA LEU A 298 14.40 -17.47 -7.21
C LEU A 298 13.87 -17.82 -5.81
N MET A 299 12.56 -17.88 -5.62
CA MET A 299 11.95 -18.27 -4.36
C MET A 299 12.05 -19.79 -4.17
N GLU A 300 12.30 -20.21 -2.94
CA GLU A 300 12.25 -21.63 -2.54
C GLU A 300 10.96 -21.93 -1.77
N ASN A 301 10.53 -20.98 -0.93
CA ASN A 301 9.33 -21.13 -0.11
C ASN A 301 8.07 -21.13 -0.97
N LYS A 302 7.31 -22.22 -0.91
CA LYS A 302 6.06 -22.42 -1.67
C LYS A 302 4.98 -21.40 -1.29
N THR A 303 4.82 -21.09 -0.02
CA THR A 303 3.84 -20.11 0.46
C THR A 303 4.16 -18.72 -0.09
N GLU A 304 5.43 -18.31 -0.08
CA GLU A 304 5.86 -17.02 -0.66
C GLU A 304 5.59 -16.95 -2.17
N LYS A 305 5.81 -18.04 -2.91
CA LYS A 305 5.43 -18.13 -4.34
C LYS A 305 3.92 -17.97 -4.53
N ASN A 306 3.13 -18.67 -3.72
CA ASN A 306 1.68 -18.62 -3.78
C ASN A 306 1.15 -17.23 -3.43
N MET A 307 1.73 -16.55 -2.44
CA MET A 307 1.46 -15.15 -2.13
C MET A 307 1.75 -14.26 -3.34
N LEU A 308 2.92 -14.41 -3.96
CA LEU A 308 3.33 -13.60 -5.09
C LEU A 308 2.36 -13.72 -6.27
N VAL A 309 1.97 -14.95 -6.63
CA VAL A 309 1.00 -15.20 -7.69
C VAL A 309 -0.36 -14.64 -7.31
N ALA A 310 -0.89 -15.00 -6.14
CA ALA A 310 -2.24 -14.61 -5.72
C ALA A 310 -2.42 -13.09 -5.64
N PHE A 311 -1.50 -12.38 -4.98
CA PHE A 311 -1.58 -10.93 -4.81
C PHE A 311 -1.33 -10.18 -6.12
N THR A 312 -0.38 -10.63 -6.96
CA THR A 312 -0.13 -9.98 -8.26
C THR A 312 -1.31 -10.18 -9.21
N SER A 313 -1.86 -11.40 -9.29
CA SER A 313 -3.03 -11.70 -10.12
C SER A 313 -4.28 -10.94 -9.65
N ALA A 314 -4.53 -10.89 -8.34
CA ALA A 314 -5.67 -10.15 -7.81
C ALA A 314 -5.52 -8.64 -8.00
N ALA A 315 -4.32 -8.07 -7.79
CA ALA A 315 -4.06 -6.66 -8.04
C ALA A 315 -4.32 -6.29 -9.51
N PHE A 316 -3.81 -7.10 -10.44
CA PHE A 316 -4.01 -6.88 -11.86
C PHE A 316 -5.49 -7.07 -12.27
N PHE A 317 -6.18 -8.05 -11.69
CA PHE A 317 -7.60 -8.24 -11.90
C PHE A 317 -8.43 -7.01 -11.49
N TYR A 318 -8.24 -6.47 -10.28
CA TYR A 318 -8.95 -5.25 -9.85
C TYR A 318 -8.54 -4.02 -10.66
N ALA A 319 -7.28 -3.95 -11.07
CA ALA A 319 -6.82 -2.89 -11.98
C ALA A 319 -7.58 -2.92 -13.30
N LEU A 320 -7.80 -4.08 -13.91
CA LEU A 320 -8.59 -4.20 -15.15
C LEU A 320 -10.06 -3.85 -14.93
N LEU A 321 -10.64 -4.23 -13.79
CA LEU A 321 -12.02 -3.87 -13.45
C LEU A 321 -12.22 -2.36 -13.29
N SER A 322 -11.16 -1.64 -12.90
CA SER A 322 -11.23 -0.18 -12.75
C SER A 322 -11.54 0.57 -14.05
N TYR A 323 -11.36 -0.06 -15.23
CA TYR A 323 -11.80 0.53 -16.49
C TYR A 323 -13.31 0.68 -16.58
N GLY A 324 -14.06 -0.28 -16.06
CA GLY A 324 -15.53 -0.20 -16.04
C GLY A 324 -16.07 0.48 -14.79
N ILE A 325 -15.41 0.26 -13.66
CA ILE A 325 -15.90 0.68 -12.35
C ILE A 325 -14.79 1.47 -11.64
N GLN A 326 -14.79 2.80 -11.82
CA GLN A 326 -13.68 3.67 -11.40
C GLN A 326 -13.30 3.56 -9.92
N VAL A 327 -14.27 3.26 -9.02
CA VAL A 327 -13.98 3.10 -7.58
C VAL A 327 -12.99 1.96 -7.30
N PHE A 328 -12.91 0.95 -8.17
CA PHE A 328 -11.89 -0.11 -8.05
C PHE A 328 -10.48 0.39 -8.34
N GLY A 329 -10.29 1.54 -8.98
CA GLY A 329 -8.98 2.18 -9.11
C GLY A 329 -8.33 2.46 -7.75
N ARG A 330 -9.16 2.81 -6.73
CA ARG A 330 -8.70 3.07 -5.36
C ARG A 330 -8.37 1.80 -4.58
N VAL A 331 -8.85 0.62 -5.02
CA VAL A 331 -8.60 -0.68 -4.37
C VAL A 331 -7.13 -1.08 -4.44
N ASN A 332 -6.37 -0.57 -5.40
CA ASN A 332 -4.93 -0.81 -5.49
C ASN A 332 -4.18 -0.39 -4.20
N SER A 333 -4.73 0.57 -3.43
CA SER A 333 -4.18 0.97 -2.12
C SER A 333 -4.21 -0.15 -1.08
N LEU A 334 -5.14 -1.12 -1.17
CA LEU A 334 -5.27 -2.25 -0.24
C LEU A 334 -4.25 -3.37 -0.51
N PHE A 335 -3.59 -3.36 -1.67
CA PHE A 335 -2.57 -4.34 -2.05
C PHE A 335 -1.21 -4.05 -1.39
N SER A 336 -1.20 -3.57 -0.14
CA SER A 336 0.02 -3.30 0.63
C SER A 336 0.91 -4.53 0.80
N VAL A 337 0.33 -5.73 0.94
CA VAL A 337 1.12 -6.97 0.98
C VAL A 337 1.93 -7.17 -0.31
N LEU A 338 1.40 -6.76 -1.47
CA LEU A 338 2.16 -6.78 -2.72
C LEU A 338 3.29 -5.76 -2.69
N TYR A 339 2.95 -4.49 -2.53
CA TYR A 339 3.90 -3.39 -2.74
C TYR A 339 4.87 -3.18 -1.57
N PHE A 340 4.44 -3.41 -0.33
CA PHE A 340 5.22 -3.11 0.89
C PHE A 340 5.98 -4.33 1.42
N PHE A 341 5.61 -5.54 0.99
CA PHE A 341 6.27 -6.78 1.38
C PHE A 341 6.82 -7.58 0.21
N LEU A 342 5.97 -8.04 -0.71
CA LEU A 342 6.38 -8.98 -1.74
C LEU A 342 7.43 -8.37 -2.69
N ILE A 343 7.24 -7.13 -3.15
CA ILE A 343 8.23 -6.48 -4.01
C ILE A 343 9.58 -6.23 -3.28
N PRO A 344 9.61 -5.67 -2.06
CA PRO A 344 10.82 -5.60 -1.25
C PRO A 344 11.52 -6.94 -0.99
N MET A 345 10.75 -8.03 -0.86
CA MET A 345 11.26 -9.39 -0.72
C MET A 345 11.85 -9.90 -2.04
N CYS A 346 11.15 -9.70 -3.17
CA CYS A 346 11.65 -10.02 -4.52
C CYS A 346 13.00 -9.34 -4.77
N MET A 347 13.10 -8.04 -4.46
CA MET A 347 14.35 -7.28 -4.59
C MET A 347 15.47 -7.84 -3.71
N ARG A 348 15.17 -8.35 -2.50
CA ARG A 348 16.16 -9.04 -1.66
C ARG A 348 16.64 -10.34 -2.31
N LYS A 349 15.71 -11.21 -2.74
CA LYS A 349 16.06 -12.49 -3.38
C LYS A 349 16.91 -12.30 -4.63
N MET A 350 16.55 -11.32 -5.46
CA MET A 350 17.32 -10.94 -6.64
C MET A 350 18.70 -10.40 -6.28
N LYS A 351 18.79 -9.55 -5.25
CA LYS A 351 20.08 -9.07 -4.73
C LYS A 351 20.98 -10.23 -4.35
N ASP A 352 20.50 -11.12 -3.50
CA ASP A 352 21.30 -12.24 -2.97
C ASP A 352 21.76 -13.16 -4.11
N TYR A 353 20.88 -13.45 -5.07
CA TYR A 353 21.19 -14.27 -6.23
C TYR A 353 22.21 -13.66 -7.18
N PHE A 354 22.10 -12.36 -7.50
CA PHE A 354 23.00 -11.72 -8.45
C PHE A 354 24.32 -11.32 -7.79
N MET A 355 24.33 -10.92 -6.53
CA MET A 355 25.56 -10.55 -5.82
C MET A 355 26.50 -11.74 -5.63
N SER A 356 25.98 -12.96 -5.48
CA SER A 356 26.80 -14.18 -5.38
C SER A 356 27.56 -14.53 -6.68
N ARG A 357 27.21 -13.90 -7.81
CA ARG A 357 27.86 -14.09 -9.12
C ARG A 357 28.98 -13.09 -9.42
N GLY A 358 29.46 -12.39 -8.39
CA GLY A 358 30.56 -11.45 -8.49
C GLY A 358 30.21 -10.18 -9.28
N LYS A 359 31.22 -9.57 -9.93
CA LYS A 359 31.10 -8.22 -10.53
C LYS A 359 29.99 -8.12 -11.60
N LYS A 360 29.88 -9.12 -12.49
CA LYS A 360 28.83 -9.13 -13.53
C LYS A 360 27.43 -9.16 -12.93
N GLY A 361 27.22 -10.01 -11.92
CA GLY A 361 25.93 -10.07 -11.23
C GLY A 361 25.60 -8.78 -10.48
N ARG A 362 26.57 -8.14 -9.82
CA ARG A 362 26.38 -6.81 -9.20
C ARG A 362 25.88 -5.75 -10.19
N ILE A 363 26.42 -5.73 -11.42
CA ILE A 363 25.97 -4.83 -12.48
C ILE A 363 24.51 -5.13 -12.86
N ILE A 364 24.16 -6.41 -13.07
CA ILE A 364 22.79 -6.82 -13.42
C ILE A 364 21.80 -6.41 -12.32
N TYR A 365 22.13 -6.66 -11.05
CA TYR A 365 21.28 -6.22 -9.94
C TYR A 365 21.13 -4.70 -9.89
N SER A 366 22.22 -3.96 -10.15
CA SER A 366 22.17 -2.49 -10.17
C SER A 366 21.27 -1.97 -11.29
N MET A 367 21.30 -2.58 -12.48
CA MET A 367 20.39 -2.27 -13.58
C MET A 367 18.93 -2.56 -13.21
N LEU A 368 18.66 -3.73 -12.62
CA LEU A 368 17.32 -4.11 -12.17
C LEU A 368 16.79 -3.17 -11.07
N SER A 369 17.64 -2.83 -10.11
CA SER A 369 17.34 -1.84 -9.07
C SER A 369 17.01 -0.48 -9.68
N CYS A 370 17.81 -0.02 -10.64
CA CYS A 370 17.58 1.23 -11.34
C CYS A 370 16.24 1.23 -12.09
N ALA A 371 15.94 0.15 -12.84
CA ALA A 371 14.66 -0.01 -13.52
C ALA A 371 13.46 0.01 -12.55
N CYS A 372 13.60 -0.65 -11.39
CA CYS A 372 12.57 -0.63 -10.34
C CYS A 372 12.35 0.78 -9.77
N VAL A 373 13.42 1.53 -9.49
CA VAL A 373 13.34 2.92 -9.02
C VAL A 373 12.71 3.82 -10.09
N ILE A 374 13.13 3.71 -11.35
CA ILE A 374 12.57 4.46 -12.48
C ILE A 374 11.07 4.19 -12.61
N TYR A 375 10.64 2.94 -12.49
CA TYR A 375 9.23 2.57 -12.52
C TYR A 375 8.43 3.27 -11.41
N TYR A 376 8.92 3.28 -10.17
CA TYR A 376 8.25 3.94 -9.06
C TYR A 376 8.20 5.46 -9.22
N VAL A 377 9.29 6.07 -9.68
CA VAL A 377 9.32 7.51 -10.01
C VAL A 377 8.36 7.83 -11.14
N PHE A 378 8.28 7.00 -12.17
CA PHE A 378 7.32 7.14 -13.26
C PHE A 378 5.88 7.09 -12.75
N ARG A 379 5.54 6.14 -11.86
CA ARG A 379 4.22 6.08 -11.21
C ARG A 379 3.92 7.35 -10.42
N PHE A 380 4.91 7.91 -9.73
CA PHE A 380 4.76 9.15 -8.98
C PHE A 380 4.52 10.36 -9.89
N VAL A 381 5.28 10.50 -10.98
CA VAL A 381 5.12 11.59 -11.94
C VAL A 381 3.74 11.56 -12.60
N ILE A 382 3.24 10.37 -12.93
CA ILE A 382 1.87 10.21 -13.43
C ILE A 382 0.85 10.66 -12.38
N TYR A 383 1.02 10.23 -11.13
CA TYR A 383 0.13 10.64 -10.06
C TYR A 383 0.08 12.17 -9.89
N LEU A 384 1.25 12.82 -9.86
CA LEU A 384 1.37 14.27 -9.81
C LEU A 384 0.69 14.95 -11.01
N GLY A 385 0.83 14.38 -12.21
CA GLY A 385 0.31 14.98 -13.43
C GLY A 385 -1.18 14.82 -13.65
N GLU A 386 -1.80 13.74 -13.14
CA GLU A 386 -3.18 13.36 -13.49
C GLU A 386 -4.15 13.36 -12.30
N TYR A 387 -3.68 13.08 -11.08
CA TYR A 387 -4.56 12.77 -9.95
C TYR A 387 -4.39 13.70 -8.76
N CYS A 388 -3.25 14.38 -8.63
CA CYS A 388 -2.94 15.23 -7.47
C CYS A 388 -3.96 16.36 -7.27
N ASP A 389 -4.39 16.99 -8.36
CA ASP A 389 -5.40 18.05 -8.35
C ASP A 389 -6.80 17.48 -8.08
N LEU A 390 -7.13 16.33 -8.67
CA LEU A 390 -8.41 15.64 -8.45
C LEU A 390 -8.60 15.24 -6.99
N ASP A 391 -7.51 14.85 -6.33
CA ASP A 391 -7.51 14.50 -4.91
C ASP A 391 -7.41 15.75 -3.99
N MET A 392 -7.37 16.97 -4.56
CA MET A 392 -7.25 18.26 -3.86
C MET A 392 -6.05 18.34 -2.90
N ILE A 393 -4.90 17.81 -3.33
CA ILE A 393 -3.68 17.75 -2.52
C ILE A 393 -2.76 18.98 -2.75
N ILE A 394 -3.02 19.74 -3.81
CA ILE A 394 -2.32 20.97 -4.13
C ILE A 394 -3.33 22.14 -4.12
N PRO A 395 -2.99 23.28 -3.47
CA PRO A 395 -1.78 23.52 -2.70
C PRO A 395 -1.74 22.74 -1.38
N TYR A 396 -0.54 22.38 -0.93
CA TYR A 396 -0.32 21.96 0.44
C TYR A 396 -0.40 23.18 1.35
N THR A 397 -1.31 23.13 2.30
CA THR A 397 -1.43 24.09 3.40
C THR A 397 -1.25 23.34 4.72
N ASN A 398 -0.86 24.04 5.78
CA ASN A 398 -0.84 23.47 7.12
C ASN A 398 -1.13 24.55 8.17
N VAL A 399 -1.13 24.15 9.45
CA VAL A 399 -1.44 25.07 10.56
C VAL A 399 -0.37 26.17 10.75
N LEU A 400 0.82 25.99 10.19
CA LEU A 400 1.97 26.87 10.36
C LEU A 400 2.15 27.87 9.20
N PHE A 401 1.46 27.68 8.07
CA PHE A 401 1.65 28.44 6.83
C PHE A 401 0.35 28.70 6.08
#